data_AF-A0A286GBM3-F1
#
_entry.id   AF-A0A286GBM3-F1
#
_cell.length_a   1.000
_cell.length_b   1.000
_cell.length_c   1.000
_cell.angle_alpha   90.00
_cell.angle_beta   90.00
_cell.angle_gamma   90.00
#
_symmetry.space_group_name_H-M   'P 1'
#
loop_
_entity.id
_entity.type
_entity.pdbx_description
1 polymer ?
#
loop_
_entity_poly.entity_id
_entity_poly.type
_entity_poly.pdbx_seq_one_letter_code
_entity_poly.pdbx_strand_id
1 'polypeptide(L)' 'MATNTLTIVTGYGSISPKPFRKAYLNSSEELATQRFLRDYPGVRDATVVIVSFEDELTIRTNGEISAY' A
#
# COMPACT_ATOMS: atom_id res chain seq x y z
N MET A 1 22.92 6.93 -1.30
CA MET A 1 21.94 5.83 -1.39
C MET A 1 20.57 6.47 -1.57
N ALA A 2 19.77 6.02 -2.52
CA ALA A 2 18.47 6.63 -2.79
C ALA A 2 17.43 6.00 -1.84
N THR A 3 16.84 6.78 -0.94
CA THR A 3 15.75 6.30 -0.09
C THR A 3 14.52 6.05 -0.96
N ASN A 4 14.13 4.79 -1.11
CA ASN A 4 12.91 4.39 -1.78
C ASN A 4 11.74 4.41 -0.80
N THR A 5 10.53 4.58 -1.35
CA THR A 5 9.30 4.63 -0.54
C THR A 5 8.29 3.65 -1.12
N LEU A 6 7.81 2.72 -0.30
CA LEU A 6 6.72 1.82 -0.65
C LEU A 6 5.44 2.30 0.03
N THR A 7 4.46 2.70 -0.77
CA THR A 7 3.15 3.13 -0.30
C THR A 7 2.13 2.02 -0.53
N ILE A 8 1.62 1.43 0.55
CA ILE A 8 0.68 0.32 0.52
C ILE A 8 -0.70 0.86 0.87
N VAL A 9 -1.65 0.69 -0.04
CA VAL A 9 -3.05 1.05 0.17
C VAL A 9 -3.84 -0.23 0.35
N THR A 10 -4.50 -0.37 1.49
CA THR A 10 -5.44 -1.44 1.78
C THR A 10 -6.83 -0.84 1.88
N GLY A 11 -7.84 -1.46 1.28
CA GLY A 11 -9.19 -0.96 1.35
C GLY A 11 -10.24 -2.06 1.43
N TYR A 12 -11.35 -1.76 2.10
CA TYR A 12 -12.50 -2.66 2.22
C TYR A 12 -13.65 -2.18 1.35
N GLY A 13 -14.15 -3.09 0.52
CA GLY A 13 -15.33 -2.87 -0.29
C GLY A 13 -16.61 -3.04 0.53
N SER A 14 -17.67 -2.32 0.17
CA SER A 14 -18.97 -2.43 0.87
C SER A 14 -19.68 -3.78 0.67
N ILE A 15 -19.31 -4.51 -0.38
CA ILE A 15 -20.02 -5.73 -0.84
C ILE A 15 -19.22 -7.00 -0.54
N SER A 16 -17.89 -6.91 -0.41
CA SER A 16 -17.03 -8.08 -0.20
C SER A 16 -16.19 -7.92 1.07
N PRO A 17 -16.17 -8.91 1.97
CA PRO A 17 -15.33 -8.89 3.16
C PRO A 17 -13.84 -9.08 2.85
N LYS A 18 -13.46 -9.29 1.58
CA LYS A 18 -12.06 -9.43 1.17
C LYS A 18 -11.41 -8.05 1.03
N PRO A 19 -10.29 -7.78 1.74
CA PRO A 19 -9.56 -6.55 1.57
C PRO A 19 -8.89 -6.50 0.18
N PHE A 20 -8.99 -5.36 -0.48
CA PHE A 20 -8.18 -5.04 -1.64
C PHE A 20 -6.87 -4.42 -1.15
N ARG A 21 -5.73 -4.93 -1.59
CA ARG A 21 -4.42 -4.39 -1.23
C ARG A 21 -3.59 -4.18 -2.50
N LYS A 22 -3.01 -2.99 -2.63
CA LYS A 22 -2.03 -2.67 -3.68
C LYS A 22 -0.87 -1.89 -3.07
N ALA A 23 0.31 -2.06 -3.64
CA ALA A 23 1.50 -1.32 -3.25
C ALA A 23 2.04 -0.52 -4.44
N TYR A 24 2.57 0.67 -4.16
CA TYR A 24 3.09 1.61 -5.14
C TYR A 24 4.50 2.01 -4.72
N LEU A 25 5.48 1.78 -5.60
CA LEU A 25 6.87 2.13 -5.37
C LEU A 25 7.12 3.59 -5.78
N ASN A 26 7.85 4.33 -4.95
CA ASN A 26 8.24 5.73 -5.13
C ASN A 26 7.07 6.63 -5.52
N SER A 27 5.92 6.40 -4.89
CA SER A 27 4.68 7.15 -5.11
C SER A 27 4.23 7.79 -3.82
N SER A 28 3.89 9.09 -3.90
CA SER A 28 3.31 9.83 -2.78
C SER A 28 1.98 9.22 -2.35
N GLU A 29 1.64 9.41 -1.07
CA GLU A 29 0.40 8.92 -0.45
C GLU A 29 -0.86 9.27 -1.27
N GLU A 30 -0.98 10.54 -1.64
CA GLU A 30 -2.13 11.06 -2.40
C GLU A 30 -2.26 10.39 -3.78
N LEU A 31 -1.14 10.24 -4.50
CA LEU A 31 -1.12 9.64 -5.83
C LEU A 31 -1.43 8.15 -5.78
N ALA A 32 -0.87 7.44 -4.79
CA ALA A 32 -1.15 6.03 -4.54
C ALA A 32 -2.63 5.81 -4.22
N THR A 33 -3.19 6.65 -3.35
CA THR A 33 -4.61 6.58 -2.93
C THR A 33 -5.55 6.87 -4.10
N GLN A 34 -5.29 7.92 -4.89
CA GLN A 34 -6.10 8.21 -6.07
C GLN A 34 -6.09 7.07 -7.09
N ARG A 35 -4.89 6.49 -7.36
CA ARG A 35 -4.77 5.32 -8.24
C ARG A 35 -5.55 4.13 -7.70
N PHE A 36 -5.47 3.89 -6.40
CA PHE A 36 -6.17 2.81 -5.73
C PHE A 36 -7.69 2.96 -5.82
N LEU A 37 -8.23 4.14 -5.53
CA LEU A 37 -9.67 4.43 -5.62
C LEU A 37 -10.17 4.38 -7.07
N ARG A 38 -9.34 4.73 -8.05
CA ARG A 38 -9.67 4.58 -9.47
C ARG A 38 -9.79 3.13 -9.88
N ASP A 39 -8.89 2.27 -9.39
CA ASP A 39 -8.94 0.82 -9.61
C ASP A 39 -10.10 0.17 -8.84
N TYR A 40 -10.42 0.67 -7.65
CA TYR A 40 -11.42 0.11 -6.73
C TYR A 40 -12.42 1.18 -6.24
N PRO A 41 -13.35 1.63 -7.10
CA PRO A 41 -14.30 2.71 -6.78
C PRO A 41 -15.31 2.35 -5.67
N GLY A 42 -15.44 1.07 -5.33
CA GLY A 42 -16.34 0.57 -4.28
C GLY A 42 -15.72 0.50 -2.88
N VAL A 43 -14.46 0.92 -2.73
CA VAL A 43 -13.79 0.98 -1.42
C VAL A 43 -14.32 2.18 -0.63
N ARG A 44 -14.73 1.92 0.61
CA ARG A 44 -15.17 2.97 1.54
C ARG A 44 -14.15 3.30 2.61
N ASP A 45 -13.47 2.27 3.09
CA ASP A 45 -12.49 2.39 4.15
C ASP A 45 -11.14 2.02 3.56
N ALA A 46 -10.28 3.02 3.36
CA ALA A 46 -8.93 2.85 2.83
C ALA A 46 -7.92 3.26 3.90
N THR A 47 -6.97 2.38 4.16
CA THR A 47 -5.83 2.60 5.06
C THR A 47 -4.55 2.63 4.23
N VAL A 48 -3.69 3.61 4.51
CA VAL A 48 -2.40 3.74 3.83
C VAL A 48 -1.27 3.50 4.82
N VAL A 49 -0.26 2.75 4.37
CA VAL A 49 0.97 2.47 5.12
C VAL A 49 2.14 2.84 4.23
N ILE A 50 3.02 3.71 4.73
CA ILE A 50 4.21 4.17 4.02
C ILE A 50 5.43 3.53 4.68
N VAL A 51 6.25 2.86 3.88
CA VAL A 51 7.48 2.22 4.32
C VAL A 51 8.64 2.82 3.55
N SER A 52 9.53 3.53 4.24
CA SER A 52 10.78 4.02 3.67
C SER A 52 11.87 2.97 3.83
N PHE A 53 12.64 2.72 2.77
CA PHE A 53 13.72 1.73 2.78
C PHE A 53 14.86 2.16 1.85
N GLU A 54 16.06 1.65 2.08
CA GLU A 54 17.23 2.03 1.28
C GLU A 54 17.41 1.11 0.06
N ASP A 55 17.63 -0.19 0.27
CA ASP A 55 17.96 -1.13 -0.82
C ASP A 55 17.09 -2.40 -0.83
N GLU A 56 16.70 -2.92 0.35
CA GLU A 56 15.92 -4.16 0.47
C GLU A 56 14.71 -4.03 1.41
N LEU A 57 13.64 -4.73 1.06
CA LEU A 57 12.46 -4.96 1.90
C LEU A 57 12.32 -6.46 2.16
N THR A 58 12.18 -6.85 3.43
CA THR A 58 11.82 -8.22 3.77
C THR A 58 10.33 -8.31 4.07
N ILE A 59 9.63 -9.14 3.31
CA ILE A 59 8.23 -9.51 3.59
C ILE A 59 8.26 -10.76 4.46
N ARG A 60 7.92 -10.60 5.74
CA ARG A 60 7.83 -11.72 6.68
C ARG A 60 6.63 -12.59 6.37
N THR A 61 6.66 -13.84 6.80
CA THR A 61 5.62 -14.86 6.51
C THR A 61 4.24 -14.48 7.05
N ASN A 62 4.18 -13.59 8.04
CA ASN A 62 2.95 -13.01 8.59
C ASN A 62 2.45 -11.78 7.81
N GLY A 63 3.11 -11.42 6.70
CA GLY A 63 2.77 -10.27 5.87
C GLY A 63 3.26 -8.93 6.43
N GLU A 64 4.08 -8.92 7.48
CA GLU A 64 4.76 -7.73 7.94
C GLU A 64 5.86 -7.33 6.95
N ILE A 65 5.87 -6.04 6.60
CA ILE A 65 6.86 -5.45 5.71
C ILE A 65 7.78 -4.61 6.60
N SER A 66 9.05 -4.99 6.67
CA SER A 66 10.07 -4.26 7.42
C SER A 66 11.23 -3.93 6.50
N ALA A 67 11.75 -2.71 6.64
CA ALA A 67 13.11 -2.41 6.19
C ALA A 67 14.09 -3.25 7.04
N TYR A 68 15.21 -3.64 6.43
CA TYR A 68 16.30 -4.36 7.08
C TYR A 68 17.04 -3.47 8.07
#